data_AF-D8T940-F1
#
_entry.id   AF-D8T940-F1
#
_cell.length_a   1.000
_cell.length_b   1.000
_cell.length_c   1.000
_cell.angle_alpha   90.00
_cell.angle_beta   90.00
_cell.angle_gamma   90.00
#
_symmetry.space_group_name_H-M   'P 1'
#
loop_
_entity.id
_entity.type
_entity.pdbx_description
1 polymer ?
#
loop_
_entity_poly.entity_id
_entity_poly.type
_entity_poly.pdbx_seq_one_letter_code
_entity_poly.pdbx_strand_id
1 'polypeptide(L)'
;MLRLYGCELIQESGILLRLPQAVMATGQVLFHRFYCKKSFTRFNVKRVAASCVWLAAKLEESPRKIRDVLKLSSRATRHNFEGKDFFFFLLLLAVVLKSILQAYEEMKVDLIRTERHLLKEMGFICHVEHPHKFVLNYLLQLKAPLELIQEGWNLANDR
;
A
#
# COMPACT_ATOMS: atom_id res chain seq x y z
N MET A 1 0.50 12.77 12.09
CA MET A 1 -0.78 12.10 11.78
C MET A 1 -0.89 11.61 10.34
N LEU A 2 -0.87 12.49 9.32
CA LEU A 2 -1.17 12.06 7.93
C LEU A 2 -0.20 11.02 7.34
N ARG A 3 1.07 11.03 7.76
CA ARG A 3 2.06 10.02 7.36
C ARG A 3 1.73 8.65 7.95
N LEU A 4 1.46 8.61 9.25
CA LEU A 4 1.09 7.38 9.97
C LEU A 4 -0.17 6.76 9.38
N TYR A 5 -1.20 7.59 9.14
CA TYR A 5 -2.44 7.15 8.50
C TYR A 5 -2.20 6.53 7.10
N GLY A 6 -1.28 7.10 6.31
CA GLY A 6 -0.90 6.53 5.03
C GLY A 6 -0.22 5.16 5.14
N CYS A 7 0.66 4.99 6.14
CA CYS A 7 1.34 3.73 6.39
C CYS A 7 0.39 2.64 6.91
N GLU A 8 -0.55 2.99 7.79
CA GLU A 8 -1.64 2.11 8.24
C GLU A 8 -2.47 1.62 7.05
N LEU A 9 -2.87 2.53 6.16
CA LEU A 9 -3.61 2.17 4.95
C LEU A 9 -2.83 1.22 4.03
N ILE A 10 -1.51 1.40 3.91
CA ILE A 10 -0.63 0.53 3.13
C ILE A 10 -0.56 -0.87 3.77
N GLN A 11 -0.43 -0.93 5.09
CA GLN A 11 -0.36 -2.18 5.85
C GLN A 11 -1.68 -2.95 5.77
N GLU A 12 -2.82 -2.29 6.04
CA GLU A 12 -4.15 -2.89 5.91
C GLU A 12 -4.43 -3.38 4.48
N SER A 13 -4.08 -2.57 3.48
CA SER A 13 -4.23 -2.96 2.07
C SER A 13 -3.37 -4.18 1.72
N GLY A 14 -2.14 -4.24 2.25
CA GLY A 14 -1.23 -5.37 2.07
C GLY A 14 -1.75 -6.66 2.69
N ILE A 15 -2.26 -6.59 3.93
CA ILE A 15 -2.88 -7.73 4.62
C ILE A 15 -4.12 -8.21 3.86
N LEU A 16 -5.00 -7.30 3.43
CA LEU A 16 -6.22 -7.64 2.68
C LEU A 16 -5.92 -8.26 1.31
N LEU A 17 -4.83 -7.84 0.64
CA LEU A 17 -4.38 -8.40 -0.64
C LEU A 17 -3.49 -9.64 -0.51
N ARG A 18 -3.20 -10.06 0.73
CA ARG A 18 -2.25 -11.14 1.03
C ARG A 18 -0.92 -10.91 0.32
N LEU A 19 -0.38 -9.70 0.46
CA LEU A 19 0.93 -9.33 -0.07
C LEU A 19 2.02 -9.63 0.98
N PRO A 20 3.25 -9.95 0.55
CA PRO A 20 4.35 -10.16 1.49
C PRO A 20 4.74 -8.85 2.19
N GLN A 21 5.30 -8.95 3.40
CA GLN A 21 5.71 -7.79 4.21
C GLN A 21 6.73 -6.89 3.47
N ALA A 22 7.56 -7.47 2.59
CA ALA A 22 8.46 -6.71 1.72
C ALA A 22 7.72 -5.68 0.85
N VAL A 23 6.54 -6.02 0.31
CA VAL A 23 5.72 -5.09 -0.48
C VAL A 23 5.19 -3.95 0.37
N MET A 24 4.76 -4.25 1.60
CA MET A 24 4.27 -3.23 2.53
C MET A 24 5.40 -2.28 2.93
N ALA A 25 6.58 -2.81 3.26
CA ALA A 25 7.77 -2.02 3.55
C ALA A 25 8.18 -1.14 2.36
N THR A 26 8.24 -1.70 1.15
CA THR A 26 8.56 -0.95 -0.09
C THR A 26 7.52 0.15 -0.34
N GLY A 27 6.22 -0.18 -0.16
CA GLY A 27 5.13 0.78 -0.30
C GLY A 27 5.26 1.96 0.68
N GLN A 28 5.57 1.69 1.94
CA GLN A 28 5.77 2.73 2.97
C GLN A 28 6.98 3.61 2.65
N VAL A 29 8.11 3.02 2.23
CA VAL A 29 9.29 3.79 1.80
C VAL A 29 8.97 4.71 0.63
N LEU A 30 8.28 4.20 -0.40
CA LEU A 30 7.86 5.00 -1.55
C LEU A 30 6.91 6.14 -1.14
N PHE A 31 5.97 5.85 -0.24
CA PHE A 31 5.04 6.83 0.30
C PHE A 31 5.77 7.95 1.05
N HIS A 32 6.70 7.59 1.95
CA HIS A 32 7.52 8.57 2.67
C HIS A 32 8.37 9.41 1.74
N ARG A 33 9.08 8.79 0.78
CA ARG A 33 9.92 9.50 -0.20
C ARG A 33 9.11 10.50 -1.03
N PHE A 34 7.90 10.13 -1.45
CA PHE A 34 7.02 11.02 -2.21
C PHE A 34 6.61 12.26 -1.40
N TYR A 35 6.16 12.07 -0.16
CA TYR A 35 5.71 13.16 0.71
C TYR A 35 6.85 13.95 1.40
N CYS A 36 8.11 13.59 1.15
CA CYS A 36 9.25 14.46 1.42
C CYS A 36 9.40 15.54 0.35
N LYS A 37 8.93 15.29 -0.89
CA LYS A 37 9.01 16.25 -2.02
C LYS A 37 7.69 16.95 -2.31
N LYS A 38 6.56 16.32 -2.01
CA LYS A 38 5.20 16.83 -2.30
C LYS A 38 4.39 17.10 -1.05
N SER A 39 3.46 18.06 -1.16
CA SER A 39 2.54 18.41 -0.09
C SER A 39 1.33 17.47 -0.02
N PHE A 40 0.91 17.14 1.20
CA PHE A 40 -0.33 16.44 1.52
C PHE A 40 -1.60 17.18 1.08
N THR A 41 -1.52 18.49 0.86
CA THR A 41 -2.67 19.29 0.39
C THR A 41 -2.92 19.16 -1.11
N ARG A 42 -1.91 18.79 -1.89
CA ARG A 42 -2.01 18.65 -3.36
C ARG A 42 -2.32 17.22 -3.79
N PHE A 43 -1.87 16.24 -3.02
CA PHE A 43 -2.06 14.82 -3.30
C PHE A 43 -2.80 14.16 -2.15
N ASN A 44 -3.91 13.50 -2.47
CA ASN A 44 -4.70 12.80 -1.47
C ASN A 44 -3.94 11.57 -0.94
N VAL A 45 -3.78 11.47 0.38
CA VAL A 45 -3.08 10.39 1.08
C VAL A 45 -3.57 9.01 0.63
N LYS A 46 -4.89 8.81 0.51
CA LYS A 46 -5.48 7.52 0.13
C LYS A 46 -5.11 7.10 -1.28
N ARG A 47 -5.15 8.05 -2.22
CA ARG A 47 -4.80 7.81 -3.63
C ARG A 47 -3.33 7.47 -3.78
N VAL A 48 -2.47 8.20 -3.08
CA VAL A 48 -1.02 7.94 -3.10
C VAL A 48 -0.70 6.62 -2.43
N ALA A 49 -1.29 6.31 -1.26
CA ALA A 49 -1.11 5.03 -0.58
C ALA A 49 -1.50 3.83 -1.47
N ALA A 50 -2.67 3.88 -2.12
CA ALA A 50 -3.10 2.83 -3.04
C ALA A 50 -2.16 2.69 -4.25
N SER A 51 -1.66 3.81 -4.78
CA SER A 51 -0.70 3.81 -5.89
C SER A 51 0.69 3.29 -5.46
N CYS A 52 1.10 3.55 -4.21
CA CYS A 52 2.33 3.01 -3.63
C CYS A 52 2.23 1.50 -3.45
N VAL A 53 1.12 0.96 -2.94
CA VAL A 53 0.89 -0.50 -2.85
C VAL A 53 0.89 -1.13 -4.24
N TRP A 54 0.20 -0.50 -5.20
CA TRP A 54 0.15 -0.95 -6.59
C TRP A 54 1.55 -1.02 -7.21
N LEU A 55 2.35 0.03 -7.04
CA LEU A 55 3.71 0.10 -7.58
C LEU A 55 4.64 -0.88 -6.86
N ALA A 56 4.60 -0.93 -5.53
CA ALA A 56 5.43 -1.85 -4.73
C ALA A 56 5.15 -3.31 -5.05
N ALA A 57 3.89 -3.70 -5.25
CA ALA A 57 3.53 -5.06 -5.67
C ALA A 57 4.15 -5.44 -7.02
N LYS A 58 4.33 -4.47 -7.93
CA LYS A 58 5.04 -4.70 -9.20
C LYS A 58 6.56 -4.77 -9.02
N LEU A 59 7.12 -3.98 -8.11
CA LEU A 59 8.57 -3.95 -7.85
C LEU A 59 9.07 -5.23 -7.15
N GLU A 60 8.25 -5.80 -6.28
CA GLU A 60 8.56 -7.03 -5.53
C GLU A 60 8.03 -8.29 -6.24
N GLU A 61 7.80 -8.24 -7.56
CA GLU A 61 7.37 -9.37 -8.39
C GLU A 61 6.13 -10.12 -7.87
N SER A 62 5.23 -9.41 -7.18
CA SER A 62 3.98 -9.94 -6.64
C SER A 62 2.76 -9.14 -7.12
N PRO A 63 2.58 -8.97 -8.45
CA PRO A 63 1.55 -8.11 -8.99
C PRO A 63 0.14 -8.61 -8.61
N ARG A 64 -0.76 -7.66 -8.37
CA ARG A 64 -2.19 -7.90 -8.17
C ARG A 64 -2.97 -7.28 -9.32
N LYS A 65 -4.27 -7.61 -9.46
CA LYS A 65 -5.13 -6.96 -10.46
C LYS A 65 -5.52 -5.57 -9.96
N ILE A 66 -5.50 -4.58 -10.86
CA ILE A 66 -5.85 -3.19 -10.53
C ILE A 66 -7.23 -3.07 -9.88
N ARG A 67 -8.16 -3.95 -10.30
CA ARG A 67 -9.51 -4.06 -9.72
C ARG A 67 -9.50 -4.34 -8.23
N ASP A 68 -8.60 -5.21 -7.77
CA ASP A 68 -8.57 -5.64 -6.37
C ASP A 68 -7.90 -4.57 -5.49
N VAL A 69 -6.94 -3.83 -6.03
CA VAL A 69 -6.35 -2.67 -5.34
C VAL A 69 -7.35 -1.49 -5.24
N LEU A 70 -8.12 -1.23 -6.30
CA LEU A 70 -9.13 -0.16 -6.32
C LEU A 70 -10.31 -0.44 -5.38
N LYS A 71 -10.78 -1.70 -5.30
CA LYS A 71 -11.84 -2.13 -4.35
C LYS A 71 -11.45 -1.83 -2.90
N LEU A 72 -10.18 -1.92 -2.55
CA LEU A 72 -9.70 -1.70 -1.19
C LEU A 72 -9.52 -0.22 -0.88
N SER A 73 -9.02 0.57 -1.83
CA SER A 73 -8.93 2.04 -1.67
C SER A 73 -10.30 2.71 -1.44
N SER A 74 -11.35 2.18 -2.06
CA SER A 74 -12.74 2.64 -1.87
C SER A 74 -13.35 2.12 -0.56
N ARG A 75 -12.96 0.92 -0.09
CA ARG A 75 -13.39 0.34 1.19
C ARG A 75 -12.78 1.03 2.40
N ALA A 76 -11.49 1.39 2.34
CA ALA A 76 -10.80 2.17 3.38
C ALA A 76 -11.36 3.59 3.56
N THR A 77 -12.16 4.07 2.59
CA THR A 77 -12.88 5.34 2.68
C THR A 77 -14.19 5.23 3.46
N ARG A 78 -14.69 4.01 3.69
CA ARG A 78 -15.97 3.72 4.36
C ARG A 78 -15.81 3.11 5.77
N HIS A 79 -14.72 3.42 6.47
CA HIS A 79 -14.48 2.94 7.84
C HIS A 79 -15.43 3.53 8.91
N ASN A 80 -16.51 4.22 8.51
CA ASN A 80 -17.59 4.66 9.40
C ASN A 80 -18.85 3.77 9.35
N PHE A 81 -18.87 2.68 8.58
CA PHE A 81 -20.00 1.75 8.59
C PHE A 81 -19.55 0.34 8.92
N GLU A 82 -19.97 -0.09 10.11
CA GLU A 82 -19.76 -1.41 10.69
C GLU A 82 -20.21 -2.53 9.75
N GLY A 83 -19.58 -3.69 9.93
CA GLY A 83 -19.78 -4.85 9.09
C GLY A 83 -21.25 -5.26 9.00
N LYS A 84 -21.75 -5.39 7.75
CA LYS A 84 -22.66 -6.46 7.28
C LYS A 84 -23.18 -6.28 5.85
N ASP A 85 -22.74 -5.33 5.04
CA ASP A 85 -23.45 -5.05 3.77
C ASP A 85 -22.71 -5.46 2.48
N PHE A 86 -21.85 -6.49 2.51
CA PHE A 86 -21.22 -6.97 1.27
C PHE A 86 -22.23 -7.65 0.33
N PHE A 87 -23.23 -8.33 0.90
CA PHE A 87 -24.26 -9.04 0.14
C PHE A 87 -25.40 -8.10 -0.29
N PHE A 88 -25.75 -7.11 0.54
CA PHE A 88 -26.78 -6.11 0.24
C PHE A 88 -26.32 -5.10 -0.84
N PHE A 89 -25.03 -4.74 -0.86
CA PHE A 89 -24.43 -3.93 -1.92
C PHE A 89 -24.41 -4.64 -3.29
N LEU A 90 -24.26 -5.97 -3.30
CA LEU A 90 -24.26 -6.76 -4.53
C LEU A 90 -25.66 -6.81 -5.18
N LEU A 91 -26.72 -6.82 -4.36
CA LEU A 91 -28.12 -6.81 -4.82
C LEU A 91 -28.53 -5.43 -5.39
N LEU A 92 -28.01 -4.34 -4.83
CA LEU A 92 -28.19 -2.97 -5.35
C LEU A 92 -27.35 -2.72 -6.63
N LEU A 93 -26.25 -3.45 -6.82
CA LEU A 93 -25.31 -3.35 -7.94
C LEU A 93 -25.94 -3.64 -9.31
N ALA A 94 -27.01 -4.44 -9.36
CA ALA A 94 -27.67 -4.83 -10.61
C ALA A 94 -28.34 -3.65 -11.36
N VAL A 95 -28.74 -2.59 -10.65
CA VAL A 95 -29.40 -1.40 -11.24
C VAL A 95 -28.41 -0.25 -11.50
N VAL A 96 -27.27 -0.19 -10.79
CA VAL A 96 -26.30 0.94 -10.78
C VAL A 96 -25.10 0.70 -11.73
N LEU A 97 -25.09 -0.40 -12.48
CA LEU A 97 -23.91 -0.95 -13.18
C LEU A 97 -23.20 0.02 -14.15
N LYS A 98 -23.92 0.95 -14.80
CA LYS A 98 -23.33 1.92 -15.77
C LYS A 98 -22.49 3.02 -15.11
N SER A 99 -22.99 3.62 -14.01
CA SER A 99 -22.28 4.70 -13.33
C SER A 99 -21.06 4.19 -12.55
N ILE A 100 -21.13 2.96 -12.03
CA ILE A 100 -20.00 2.30 -11.36
C ILE A 100 -18.88 1.95 -12.35
N LEU A 101 -19.22 1.51 -13.57
CA LEU A 101 -18.21 1.23 -14.59
C LEU A 101 -17.45 2.50 -14.99
N GLN A 102 -18.16 3.62 -15.13
CA GLN A 102 -17.56 4.91 -15.43
C GLN A 102 -16.68 5.41 -14.29
N ALA A 103 -17.18 5.38 -13.04
CA ALA A 103 -16.39 5.74 -11.86
C ALA A 103 -15.17 4.82 -11.65
N TYR A 104 -15.28 3.54 -12.02
CA TYR A 104 -14.18 2.57 -11.99
C TYR A 104 -13.09 2.93 -13.01
N GLU A 105 -13.47 3.23 -14.25
CA GLU A 105 -12.49 3.65 -15.27
C GLU A 105 -11.82 4.97 -14.90
N GLU A 106 -12.56 5.93 -14.32
CA GLU A 106 -11.97 7.16 -13.79
C GLU A 106 -10.97 6.89 -12.65
N MET A 107 -11.33 6.07 -11.67
CA MET A 107 -10.42 5.69 -10.58
C MET A 107 -9.17 4.95 -11.08
N LYS A 108 -9.33 4.10 -12.09
CA LYS A 108 -8.23 3.38 -12.73
C LYS A 108 -7.29 4.33 -13.45
N VAL A 109 -7.84 5.28 -14.23
CA VAL A 109 -7.04 6.31 -14.89
C VAL A 109 -6.29 7.17 -13.86
N ASP A 110 -6.96 7.56 -12.78
CA ASP A 110 -6.35 8.34 -11.70
C ASP A 110 -5.25 7.57 -10.96
N LEU A 111 -5.41 6.27 -10.72
CA LEU A 111 -4.37 5.42 -10.15
C LEU A 111 -3.14 5.36 -11.07
N ILE A 112 -3.34 5.13 -12.37
CA ILE A 112 -2.26 5.08 -13.36
C ILE A 112 -1.55 6.44 -13.48
N ARG A 113 -2.30 7.55 -13.42
CA ARG A 113 -1.71 8.91 -13.39
C ARG A 113 -0.87 9.12 -12.14
N THR A 114 -1.39 8.76 -10.98
CA THR A 114 -0.69 8.90 -9.70
C THR A 114 0.56 8.03 -9.64
N GLU A 115 0.49 6.81 -10.18
CA GLU A 115 1.64 5.93 -10.36
C GLU A 115 2.74 6.59 -11.21
N ARG A 116 2.35 7.20 -12.35
CA ARG A 116 3.30 7.93 -13.20
C ARG A 116 3.94 9.11 -12.47
N HIS A 117 3.17 9.83 -11.64
CA HIS A 117 3.72 10.90 -10.80
C HIS A 117 4.71 10.36 -9.78
N LEU A 118 4.41 9.24 -9.11
CA LEU A 118 5.33 8.59 -8.18
C LEU A 118 6.66 8.25 -8.86
N LEU A 119 6.61 7.59 -10.02
CA LEU A 119 7.80 7.22 -10.79
C LEU A 119 8.63 8.44 -11.18
N LYS A 120 7.98 9.51 -11.66
CA LYS A 120 8.65 10.75 -12.05
C LYS A 120 9.35 11.44 -10.88
N GLU A 121 8.69 11.51 -9.71
CA GLU A 121 9.27 12.13 -8.52
C GLU A 121 10.43 11.32 -7.91
N MET A 122 10.40 10.00 -8.10
CA MET A 122 11.46 9.09 -7.70
C MET A 122 12.61 9.04 -8.71
N GLY A 123 12.48 9.70 -9.87
CA GLY A 123 13.47 9.61 -10.95
C GLY A 123 13.67 8.19 -11.46
N PHE A 124 12.63 7.35 -11.37
CA PHE A 124 12.69 5.90 -11.64
C PHE A 124 13.63 5.10 -10.72
N ILE A 125 14.22 5.73 -9.69
CA ILE A 125 15.02 5.04 -8.67
C ILE A 125 14.07 4.47 -7.62
N CYS A 126 13.52 3.29 -7.93
CA CYS A 126 12.53 2.62 -7.08
C CYS A 126 13.11 1.44 -6.29
N HIS A 127 14.42 1.23 -6.35
CA HIS A 127 15.09 0.22 -5.53
C HIS A 127 14.97 0.58 -4.05
N VAL A 128 14.49 -0.37 -3.26
CA VAL A 128 14.41 -0.26 -1.80
C VAL A 128 15.19 -1.44 -1.22
N GLU A 129 16.28 -1.12 -0.53
CA GLU A 129 16.96 -2.12 0.31
C GLU A 129 16.35 -2.05 1.71
N HIS A 130 15.75 -3.16 2.14
CA HIS A 130 15.14 -3.25 3.45
C HIS A 130 16.17 -3.53 4.54
N PRO A 131 16.07 -2.90 5.72
CA PRO A 131 16.99 -3.11 6.83
C PRO A 131 16.99 -4.55 7.34
N HIS A 132 15.88 -5.28 7.13
CA HIS A 132 15.68 -6.68 7.53
C HIS A 132 16.84 -7.60 7.13
N LYS A 133 17.39 -7.42 5.92
CA LYS A 133 18.52 -8.22 5.42
C LYS A 133 19.79 -7.99 6.25
N PHE A 134 20.07 -6.74 6.61
CA PHE A 134 21.25 -6.39 7.38
C PHE A 134 21.12 -6.84 8.83
N VAL A 135 19.96 -6.60 9.45
CA VAL A 135 19.67 -7.01 10.83
C VAL A 135 19.82 -8.52 10.98
N LEU A 136 19.22 -9.31 10.07
CA LEU A 136 19.37 -10.77 10.08
C LEU A 136 20.82 -11.21 9.90
N ASN A 137 21.56 -10.63 8.95
CA ASN A 137 22.96 -11.01 8.72
C ASN A 137 23.83 -10.78 9.96
N TYR A 138 23.68 -9.63 10.65
CA TYR A 138 24.44 -9.35 11.86
C TYR A 138 24.06 -10.28 13.01
N LEU A 139 22.76 -10.53 13.24
CA LEU A 139 22.29 -11.42 14.30
C LEU A 139 22.74 -12.86 14.08
N LEU A 140 22.77 -13.33 12.83
CA LEU A 140 23.29 -14.64 12.46
C LEU A 140 24.80 -14.74 12.67
N GLN A 141 25.57 -13.70 12.30
CA GLN A 141 27.02 -13.66 12.54
C GLN A 141 27.37 -13.67 14.04
N LEU A 142 26.53 -13.00 14.86
CA LEU A 142 26.68 -12.97 16.32
C LEU A 142 26.14 -14.23 17.01
N LYS A 143 25.60 -15.21 16.26
CA LYS A 143 24.96 -16.43 16.79
C LYS A 143 23.91 -16.12 17.86
N ALA A 144 23.12 -15.07 17.61
CA ALA A 144 22.07 -14.63 18.51
C ALA A 144 21.00 -15.73 18.73
N PRO A 145 20.39 -15.78 19.93
CA PRO A 145 19.26 -16.67 20.18
C PRO A 145 18.05 -16.30 19.33
N LEU A 146 17.18 -17.28 19.06
CA LEU A 146 16.00 -17.11 18.20
C LEU A 146 15.07 -15.99 18.68
N GLU A 147 14.97 -15.80 20.00
CA GLU A 147 14.20 -14.72 20.62
C GLU A 147 14.68 -13.33 20.15
N LEU A 148 16.00 -13.10 20.16
CA LEU A 148 16.59 -11.84 19.74
C LEU A 148 16.47 -11.61 18.22
N ILE A 149 16.50 -12.68 17.44
CA ILE A 149 16.23 -12.63 15.98
C ILE A 149 14.80 -12.18 15.71
N GLN A 150 13.84 -12.74 16.44
CA GLN A 150 12.43 -12.40 16.29
C GLN A 150 12.12 -10.98 16.79
N GLU A 151 12.72 -10.55 17.90
CA GLU A 151 12.64 -9.15 18.35
C GLU A 151 13.23 -8.18 17.33
N GLY A 152 14.42 -8.48 16.79
CA GLY A 152 15.06 -7.65 15.75
C GLY A 152 14.21 -7.53 14.48
N TRP A 153 13.54 -8.62 14.08
CA TRP A 153 12.60 -8.61 12.97
C TRP A 153 11.36 -7.77 13.26
N ASN A 154 10.80 -7.86 14.47
CA ASN A 154 9.65 -7.05 14.89
C ASN A 154 10.02 -5.57 14.93
N LEU A 155 11.18 -5.21 15.50
CA LEU A 155 11.70 -3.85 15.50
C LEU A 155 11.94 -3.28 14.10
N ALA A 156 12.35 -4.10 13.14
CA ALA A 156 12.50 -3.66 11.75
C ALA A 156 11.15 -3.43 11.03
N ASN A 157 10.06 -4.00 11.54
CA ASN A 157 8.69 -3.75 11.04
C ASN A 157 7.98 -2.62 11.80
N ASP A 158 8.36 -2.37 13.06
CA ASP A 158 7.79 -1.34 13.90
C ASP A 158 8.61 -0.03 13.85
N ARG A 159 8.03 0.97 13.15
CA ARG A 159 8.35 2.42 13.06
C ARG A 159 8.81 2.93 11.69
#